data_AF-W1PFD1-F1
#
_entry.id   AF-W1PFD1-F1
#
_cell.length_a   1.000
_cell.length_b   1.000
_cell.length_c   1.000
_cell.angle_alpha   90.00
_cell.angle_beta   90.00
_cell.angle_gamma   90.00
#
_symmetry.space_group_name_H-M   'P 1'
#
loop_
_entity.id
_entity.type
_entity.pdbx_description
1 polymer ?
#
loop_
_entity_poly.entity_id
_entity_poly.type
_entity_poly.pdbx_seq_one_letter_code
_entity_poly.pdbx_strand_id
1 'polypeptide(L)'
;MGFGLHHPSVVMSLWGYWDFARVGEPLRPWVVPSAGEVEGAFENGTGFTPSLCNRKLIGARSFNKGLRVAGRPISHNDYDSPRVSSGHGTHISWTAAGSAMRGVSYHGLAKGTAMGVAPAARLAMYKVL
;
A
#
# COMPACT_ATOMS: atom_id res chain seq x y z
N MET A 1 22.64 -17.16 25.84
CA MET A 1 22.18 -18.53 25.52
C MET A 1 20.82 -18.41 24.86
N GLY A 2 20.71 -18.81 23.60
CA GLY A 2 19.51 -18.66 22.79
C GLY A 2 18.69 -19.94 22.66
N PHE A 3 17.43 -19.78 22.28
CA PHE A 3 16.59 -20.53 21.33
C PHE A 3 15.46 -19.53 21.00
N GLY A 4 15.17 -19.10 19.77
CA GLY A 4 15.12 -19.83 18.51
C GLY A 4 13.65 -20.13 18.21
N LEU A 5 12.98 -19.25 17.45
CA LEU A 5 12.04 -19.55 16.36
C LEU A 5 11.37 -18.26 15.85
N HIS A 6 11.61 -18.00 14.58
CA HIS A 6 11.01 -16.94 13.79
C HIS A 6 9.49 -17.07 13.73
N HIS A 7 8.78 -16.06 14.23
CA HIS A 7 7.49 -15.66 13.67
C HIS A 7 7.48 -14.13 13.63
N PRO A 8 7.42 -13.48 12.47
CA PRO A 8 7.23 -12.04 12.42
C PRO A 8 5.80 -11.78 12.89
N SER A 9 5.65 -11.46 14.17
CA SER A 9 4.47 -10.77 14.67
C SER A 9 4.37 -9.47 13.87
N VAL A 10 3.52 -9.45 12.85
CA VAL A 10 3.20 -8.24 12.09
C VAL A 10 2.40 -7.35 13.03
N VAL A 11 3.11 -6.57 13.83
CA VAL A 11 2.52 -5.49 14.61
C VAL A 11 1.95 -4.50 13.60
N MET A 12 0.62 -4.48 13.48
CA MET A 12 -0.12 -3.52 12.67
C MET A 12 -0.10 -2.19 13.44
N SER A 13 1.04 -1.51 13.44
CA SER A 13 1.12 -0.16 13.98
C SER A 13 0.39 0.77 13.01
N LEU A 14 -0.68 1.41 13.49
CA LEU A 14 -1.44 2.43 12.75
C LEU A 14 -0.59 3.67 12.35
N TRP A 15 0.71 3.64 12.60
CA TRP A 15 1.70 4.70 12.38
C TRP A 15 2.97 4.21 11.66
N GLY A 16 3.01 2.97 11.17
CA GLY A 16 4.20 2.40 10.53
C GLY A 16 4.07 2.31 9.01
N TYR A 17 4.87 3.09 8.31
CA TYR A 17 5.38 2.88 6.94
C TYR A 17 4.76 1.68 6.19
N TRP A 18 3.73 1.94 5.39
CA TRP A 18 3.09 0.89 4.61
C TRP A 18 3.68 0.83 3.21
N ASP A 19 4.42 -0.24 2.98
CA ASP A 19 4.80 -0.67 1.65
C ASP A 19 3.53 -1.19 0.94
N PHE A 20 3.10 -0.54 -0.14
CA PHE A 20 1.99 -1.01 -0.95
C PHE A 20 2.23 -2.44 -1.48
N ALA A 21 3.48 -2.89 -1.53
CA ALA A 21 3.83 -4.27 -1.86
C ALA A 21 3.27 -5.31 -0.88
N ARG A 22 2.82 -4.90 0.33
CA ARG A 22 2.20 -5.76 1.33
C ARG A 22 0.67 -5.70 1.36
N VAL A 23 0.00 -5.10 0.38
CA VAL A 23 -1.41 -5.46 0.16
C VAL A 23 -1.38 -6.91 -0.36
N GLY A 24 -1.51 -7.88 0.55
CA GLY A 24 -1.13 -9.27 0.32
C GLY A 24 -1.75 -9.90 -0.91
N GLU A 25 -1.15 -10.97 -1.43
CA GLU A 25 -1.73 -11.72 -2.54
C GLU A 25 -3.04 -12.39 -2.09
N PRO A 26 -4.11 -12.36 -2.91
CA PRO A 26 -5.36 -13.02 -2.58
C PRO A 26 -5.14 -14.54 -2.47
N LEU A 27 -5.83 -15.17 -1.51
CA LEU A 27 -5.77 -16.62 -1.27
C LEU A 27 -6.37 -17.48 -2.41
N ARG A 28 -6.84 -16.88 -3.52
CA ARG A 28 -7.42 -17.57 -4.66
C ARG A 28 -6.91 -16.99 -5.99
N PRO A 29 -6.51 -17.82 -6.97
CA PRO A 29 -6.13 -17.35 -8.29
C PRO A 29 -7.37 -16.99 -9.11
N TRP A 30 -7.44 -15.75 -9.59
CA TRP A 30 -8.31 -15.34 -10.69
C TRP A 30 -7.41 -14.88 -11.84
N VAL A 31 -7.71 -15.33 -13.07
CA VAL A 31 -7.04 -14.83 -14.28
C VAL A 31 -7.57 -13.43 -14.54
N VAL A 32 -6.79 -12.42 -14.17
CA VAL A 32 -7.11 -11.01 -14.35
C VAL A 32 -5.82 -10.32 -14.81
N PRO A 33 -5.86 -9.37 -15.77
CA PRO A 33 -4.69 -8.74 -16.36
C PRO A 33 -3.56 -8.44 -15.37
N SER A 34 -2.34 -8.89 -15.62
CA SER A 34 -1.14 -8.51 -14.89
C SER A 34 -0.93 -6.98 -14.88
N ALA A 35 -0.10 -6.50 -13.95
CA ALA A 35 0.29 -5.10 -13.86
C ALA A 35 0.67 -4.48 -15.22
N GLY A 36 1.29 -5.25 -16.14
CA GLY A 36 1.73 -4.77 -17.45
C GLY A 36 0.64 -4.48 -18.49
N GLU A 37 -0.63 -4.80 -18.25
CA GLU A 37 -1.72 -4.61 -19.23
C GLU A 37 -2.37 -3.22 -19.18
N VAL A 38 -2.07 -2.40 -18.17
CA VAL A 38 -2.55 -1.01 -18.10
C VAL A 38 -1.39 -0.07 -18.43
N GLU A 39 -1.32 0.34 -19.69
CA GLU A 39 -0.30 1.27 -20.18
C GLU A 39 -0.35 2.59 -19.38
N GLY A 40 0.80 3.06 -18.88
CA GLY A 40 0.89 4.28 -18.08
C GLY A 40 0.40 4.17 -16.63
N ALA A 41 0.13 2.97 -16.11
CA ALA A 41 -0.33 2.77 -14.74
C ALA A 41 0.74 3.01 -13.65
N PHE A 42 2.03 2.97 -14.01
CA PHE A 42 3.13 3.02 -13.06
C PHE A 42 3.98 4.27 -13.22
N GLU A 43 4.04 5.04 -12.14
CA GLU A 43 4.98 6.14 -12.00
C GLU A 43 6.25 5.64 -11.31
N ASN A 44 7.40 6.16 -11.73
CA ASN A 44 8.67 6.00 -11.01
C ASN A 44 8.99 7.31 -10.30
N GLY A 45 9.40 7.25 -9.03
CA GLY A 45 9.66 8.44 -8.24
C GLY A 45 10.38 8.13 -6.93
N THR A 46 10.52 9.14 -6.06
CA THR A 46 11.26 9.00 -4.79
C THR A 46 10.71 7.85 -3.95
N GLY A 47 11.53 6.84 -3.72
CA GLY A 47 11.17 5.67 -2.91
C GLY A 47 10.03 4.83 -3.50
N PHE A 48 9.69 4.98 -4.78
CA PHE A 48 8.66 4.19 -5.45
C PHE A 48 9.12 3.81 -6.84
N THR A 49 9.27 2.51 -7.09
CA THR A 49 9.60 1.96 -8.41
C THR A 49 8.39 1.17 -8.92
N PRO A 50 8.19 1.07 -10.26
CA PRO A 50 7.12 0.25 -10.83
C PRO A 50 7.12 -1.21 -10.35
N SER A 51 8.27 -1.75 -9.93
CA SER A 51 8.39 -3.09 -9.35
C SER A 51 7.67 -3.28 -8.01
N LEU A 52 7.24 -2.21 -7.34
CA LEU A 52 6.42 -2.28 -6.12
C LEU A 52 4.94 -2.57 -6.42
N CYS A 53 4.52 -2.43 -7.68
CA CYS A 53 3.20 -2.86 -8.11
C CYS A 53 3.17 -4.38 -8.30
N ASN A 54 2.00 -4.96 -8.04
CA ASN A 54 1.80 -6.41 -8.04
C ASN A 54 0.38 -6.71 -8.56
N ARG A 55 -0.13 -7.93 -8.35
CA ARG A 55 -1.49 -8.29 -8.80
C ARG A 55 -2.60 -7.59 -8.02
N LYS A 56 -2.26 -6.93 -6.92
CA LYS A 56 -3.17 -6.22 -6.03
C LYS A 56 -3.14 -4.72 -6.25
N LEU A 57 -1.96 -4.09 -6.20
CA LEU A 57 -1.74 -2.71 -6.64
C LEU A 57 -1.38 -2.72 -8.12
N ILE A 58 -2.38 -2.47 -8.97
CA ILE A 58 -2.25 -2.54 -10.42
C ILE A 58 -1.91 -1.20 -11.07
N GLY A 59 -1.80 -0.13 -10.29
CA GLY A 59 -1.41 1.19 -10.76
C GLY A 59 -1.23 2.17 -9.61
N ALA A 60 -0.27 3.08 -9.75
CA ALA A 60 0.02 4.11 -8.77
C ALA A 60 0.57 5.36 -9.43
N ARG A 61 -0.07 6.51 -9.17
CA ARG A 61 0.30 7.81 -9.73
C ARG A 61 0.25 8.92 -8.68
N SER A 62 1.02 9.99 -8.89
CA SER A 62 0.98 11.20 -8.09
C SER A 62 0.66 12.43 -8.94
N PHE A 63 -0.01 13.40 -8.33
CA PHE A 63 -0.38 14.67 -8.95
C PHE A 63 0.06 15.82 -8.06
N ASN A 64 1.21 16.39 -8.38
CA ASN A 64 1.84 17.50 -7.65
C ASN A 64 1.99 18.78 -8.49
N LYS A 65 1.57 18.76 -9.77
CA LYS A 65 1.77 19.88 -10.72
C LYS A 65 1.18 21.19 -10.19
N GLY A 66 0.02 21.11 -9.54
CA GLY A 66 -0.63 22.27 -8.93
C GLY A 66 0.23 22.94 -7.85
N LEU A 67 0.88 22.16 -6.99
CA LEU A 67 1.80 22.72 -6.00
C LEU A 67 3.01 23.39 -6.64
N ARG A 68 3.60 22.74 -7.65
CA ARG A 68 4.77 23.28 -8.37
C ARG A 68 4.46 24.63 -9.00
N VAL A 69 3.29 24.76 -9.64
CA VAL A 69 2.81 26.02 -10.22
C VAL A 69 2.56 27.08 -9.14
N ALA A 70 2.06 26.67 -7.97
CA ALA A 70 1.85 27.55 -6.83
C ALA A 70 3.14 27.90 -6.05
N GLY A 71 4.31 27.45 -6.50
CA GLY A 71 5.58 27.67 -5.78
C GLY A 71 5.66 26.96 -4.43
N ARG A 72 4.83 25.95 -4.18
CA ARG A 72 4.80 25.17 -2.94
C ARG A 72 5.59 23.88 -3.16
N PRO A 73 6.76 23.69 -2.54
CA PRO A 73 7.47 22.43 -2.65
C PRO A 73 6.73 21.31 -1.91
N ILE A 74 6.98 20.06 -2.32
CA ILE A 74 6.55 18.90 -1.55
C ILE A 74 7.25 18.95 -0.19
N SER A 75 6.53 18.61 0.88
CA SER A 75 7.06 18.58 2.24
C SER A 75 8.27 17.64 2.31
N HIS A 76 9.30 18.02 3.08
CA HIS A 76 10.47 17.16 3.33
C HIS A 76 10.09 15.80 3.96
N ASN A 77 8.93 15.74 4.63
CA ASN A 77 8.42 14.52 5.24
C ASN A 77 7.48 13.73 4.31
N ASP A 78 7.50 14.02 3.01
CA ASP A 78 6.68 13.32 2.02
C ASP A 78 7.47 13.02 0.73
N TYR A 79 6.87 12.25 -0.16
CA TYR A 79 7.50 11.73 -1.37
C TYR A 79 6.98 12.42 -2.63
N ASP A 80 7.92 12.78 -3.51
CA ASP A 80 7.62 13.10 -4.91
C ASP A 80 7.45 11.81 -5.73
N SER A 81 6.39 11.07 -5.38
CA SER A 81 6.00 9.81 -6.00
C SER A 81 4.61 9.40 -5.51
N PRO A 82 4.02 8.30 -6.03
CA PRO A 82 2.78 7.74 -5.49
C PRO A 82 2.88 7.22 -4.06
N ARG A 83 4.10 7.13 -3.50
CA ARG A 83 4.32 6.74 -2.11
C ARG A 83 3.70 7.76 -1.16
N VAL A 84 3.03 7.26 -0.12
CA VAL A 84 2.46 8.09 0.94
C VAL A 84 3.33 7.98 2.19
N SER A 85 3.72 9.11 2.78
CA SER A 85 4.33 9.14 4.10
C SER A 85 3.30 9.10 5.23
N SER A 86 2.09 9.63 4.98
CA SER A 86 0.93 9.53 5.88
C SER A 86 0.21 8.19 5.72
N GLY A 87 -0.17 7.57 6.85
CA GLY A 87 -0.90 6.30 6.87
C GLY A 87 -2.37 6.40 6.44
N HIS A 88 -2.94 7.60 6.23
CA HIS A 88 -4.36 7.77 5.96
C HIS A 88 -4.82 7.07 4.66
N GLY A 89 -4.11 7.31 3.55
CA GLY A 89 -4.42 6.67 2.27
C GLY A 89 -4.23 5.14 2.31
N THR A 90 -3.26 4.67 3.10
CA THR A 90 -3.09 3.23 3.30
C THR A 90 -4.21 2.64 4.14
N HIS A 91 -4.61 3.29 5.23
CA HIS A 91 -5.71 2.83 6.07
C HIS A 91 -7.01 2.71 5.25
N ILE A 92 -7.35 3.73 4.46
CA ILE A 92 -8.53 3.70 3.59
C ILE A 92 -8.44 2.59 2.55
N SER A 93 -7.34 2.50 1.81
CA SER A 93 -7.20 1.49 0.76
C SER A 93 -7.22 0.06 1.32
N TRP A 94 -6.66 -0.14 2.52
CA TRP A 94 -6.74 -1.40 3.24
C TRP A 94 -8.17 -1.70 3.74
N THR A 95 -8.90 -0.72 4.28
CA THR A 95 -10.30 -0.93 4.68
C THR A 95 -11.18 -1.28 3.46
N ALA A 96 -10.96 -0.61 2.32
CA ALA A 96 -11.74 -0.85 1.12
C ALA A 96 -11.42 -2.22 0.49
N ALA A 97 -10.14 -2.55 0.30
CA ALA A 97 -9.73 -3.72 -0.47
C ALA A 97 -8.50 -4.43 0.09
N GLY A 98 -8.20 -4.35 1.38
CA GLY A 98 -7.09 -5.09 1.99
C GLY A 98 -7.26 -6.60 1.82
N SER A 99 -6.19 -7.30 1.46
CA SER A 99 -6.21 -8.77 1.41
C SER A 99 -6.27 -9.35 2.83
N ALA A 100 -6.81 -10.57 2.97
CA ALA A 100 -6.95 -11.20 4.27
C ALA A 100 -5.59 -11.43 4.93
N MET A 101 -5.42 -10.90 6.14
CA MET A 101 -4.23 -11.04 6.97
C MET A 101 -4.59 -11.62 8.33
N ARG A 102 -4.01 -12.77 8.67
CA ARG A 102 -4.22 -13.47 9.94
C ARG A 102 -3.26 -12.95 11.00
N GLY A 103 -3.69 -13.00 12.27
CA GLY A 103 -2.82 -12.67 13.41
C GLY A 103 -2.55 -11.17 13.56
N VAL A 104 -3.37 -10.34 12.92
CA VAL A 104 -3.28 -8.89 13.07
C VAL A 104 -3.93 -8.45 14.39
N SER A 105 -3.36 -7.39 14.97
CA SER A 105 -3.89 -6.75 16.17
C SER A 105 -3.36 -5.32 16.27
N TYR A 106 -4.08 -4.46 16.97
CA TYR A 106 -3.64 -3.11 17.30
C TYR A 106 -3.38 -3.02 18.80
N HIS A 107 -2.10 -2.99 19.22
CA HIS A 107 -1.69 -3.07 20.63
C HIS A 107 -2.38 -4.21 21.42
N GLY A 108 -2.60 -5.35 20.76
CA GLY A 108 -3.28 -6.51 21.35
C GLY A 108 -4.81 -6.46 21.30
N LEU A 109 -5.43 -5.37 20.84
CA LEU A 109 -6.86 -5.26 20.56
C LEU A 109 -7.21 -5.79 19.17
N ALA A 110 -8.48 -6.15 18.99
CA ALA A 110 -9.05 -6.64 17.72
C ALA A 110 -8.21 -7.77 17.08
N LYS A 111 -7.71 -8.70 17.91
CA LYS A 111 -6.98 -9.87 17.44
C LYS A 111 -7.85 -10.72 16.53
N GLY A 112 -7.37 -11.00 15.33
CA GLY A 112 -8.11 -11.85 14.41
C GLY A 112 -7.53 -11.89 13.01
N THR A 113 -8.41 -12.13 12.04
CA THR A 113 -8.11 -11.96 10.62
C THR A 113 -8.77 -10.68 10.17
N ALA A 114 -7.98 -9.74 9.64
CA ALA A 114 -8.53 -8.52 9.08
C ALA A 114 -8.46 -8.58 7.55
N MET A 115 -9.48 -8.07 6.89
CA MET A 115 -9.61 -7.98 5.44
C MET A 115 -10.42 -6.73 5.08
N GLY A 116 -10.24 -6.22 3.88
CA GLY A 116 -11.06 -5.12 3.37
C GLY A 116 -12.47 -5.57 3.00
N VAL A 117 -13.34 -4.61 2.71
CA VAL A 117 -14.72 -4.85 2.24
C VAL A 117 -14.74 -5.68 0.95
N ALA A 118 -13.80 -5.43 0.04
CA ALA A 118 -13.60 -6.17 -1.21
C ALA A 118 -12.17 -6.75 -1.31
N PRO A 119 -11.85 -7.84 -0.60
CA PRO A 119 -10.48 -8.36 -0.50
C PRO A 119 -9.90 -8.88 -1.82
N ALA A 120 -10.76 -9.23 -2.78
CA ALA A 120 -10.35 -9.68 -4.12
C ALA A 120 -10.24 -8.51 -5.13
N ALA A 121 -10.71 -7.32 -4.78
CA ALA A 121 -10.62 -6.17 -5.66
C ALA A 121 -9.17 -5.70 -5.84
N ARG A 122 -8.90 -5.01 -6.94
CA ARG A 122 -7.58 -4.43 -7.22
C ARG A 122 -7.59 -2.94 -6.91
N LEU A 123 -6.41 -2.41 -6.60
CA LEU A 123 -6.21 -1.01 -6.27
C LEU A 123 -5.47 -0.32 -7.41
N ALA A 124 -6.05 0.80 -7.87
CA ALA A 124 -5.33 1.84 -8.59
C ALA A 124 -5.28 3.05 -7.66
N MET A 125 -4.07 3.47 -7.28
CA MET A 125 -3.86 4.52 -6.29
C MET A 125 -3.48 5.83 -6.96
N TYR A 126 -4.11 6.91 -6.51
CA TYR A 126 -3.85 8.26 -7.00
C TYR A 126 -3.57 9.16 -5.80
N LYS A 127 -2.32 9.59 -5.67
CA LYS A 127 -1.90 10.56 -4.66
C LYS A 127 -2.13 11.96 -5.21
N VAL A 128 -2.89 12.76 -4.49
CA VAL A 128 -3.08 14.19 -4.78
C VAL A 128 -2.51 14.97 -3.60
N LEU A 129 -1.73 16.01 -3.90
CA LEU A 129 -1.10 16.89 -2.93
C LEU A 129 -1.64 18.32 -3.05
#